data_AF-K2CTL4-F1
#
_entry.id   AF-K2CTL4-F1
#
_cell.length_a   1.000
_cell.length_b   1.000
_cell.length_c   1.000
_cell.angle_alpha   90.00
_cell.angle_beta   90.00
_cell.angle_gamma   90.00
#
_symmetry.space_group_name_H-M   'P 1'
#
loop_
_entity.id
_entity.type
_entity.pdbx_description
1 polymer ?
#
loop_
_entity_poly.entity_id
_entity_poly.type
_entity_poly.pdbx_seq_one_letter_code
_entity_poly.pdbx_strand_id
1 'polypeptide(L)'
;MKTSVNNKKQLVGLLFGLSAGLAFAVFAWGVDGLVLASAHGAYPWVKFIPGLFISLIGGGLVGWLTIRLQNPVLRLLLWFAFALLLSKLFLWLPIKAAPEIIGWFDDYLGNFLNYPLYSDFNHIQWIGFTVIALISILCGLLENLLVEQAIFSASSFSVAVPLIISFVFFCLAGNTIDGLYNRQIRQPIVAVDELIQFAVDNSDKEVSSEMSRAMHLAAVKTIKEFLPLERTLILSNYDQMLGQIDVLVKFNGNWVKCTTVYNQVTFCKLVFDEPKRYYALNSVLFENENV
;
A
#
# COMPACT_ATOMS: atom_id res chain seq x y z
N MET A 1 16.08 39.07 18.13
CA MET A 1 16.05 39.01 16.64
C MET A 1 16.62 37.70 16.08
N LYS A 2 17.82 37.23 16.50
CA LYS A 2 18.39 35.95 16.02
C LYS A 2 17.52 34.71 16.33
N THR A 3 16.85 34.67 17.48
CA THR A 3 16.04 33.54 17.93
C THR A 3 14.74 33.37 17.14
N SER A 4 14.03 34.46 16.80
CA SER A 4 12.77 34.38 16.05
C SER A 4 12.98 33.91 14.60
N VAL A 5 14.05 34.38 13.95
CA VAL A 5 14.43 33.94 12.59
C VAL A 5 14.81 32.47 12.58
N ASN A 6 15.58 32.00 13.57
CA ASN A 6 15.93 30.58 13.68
C ASN A 6 14.71 29.69 13.92
N ASN A 7 13.78 30.09 14.78
CA ASN A 7 12.55 29.33 15.01
C ASN A 7 11.70 29.25 13.74
N LYS A 8 11.64 30.33 12.95
CA LYS A 8 10.94 30.33 11.66
C LYS A 8 11.62 29.40 10.65
N LYS A 9 12.95 29.41 10.55
CA LYS A 9 13.70 28.44 9.72
C LYS A 9 13.38 27.00 10.10
N GLN A 10 13.41 26.68 11.40
CA GLN A 10 13.09 25.34 11.92
C GLN A 10 11.66 24.91 11.61
N LEU A 11 10.69 25.81 11.71
CA LEU A 11 9.31 25.53 11.32
C LEU A 11 9.17 25.27 9.81
N VAL A 12 9.85 26.04 8.96
CA VAL A 12 9.83 25.80 7.51
C VAL A 12 10.50 24.47 7.17
N GLY A 13 11.61 24.12 7.83
CA GLY A 13 12.23 22.80 7.70
C GLY A 13 11.31 21.65 8.13
N LEU A 14 10.62 21.80 9.26
CA LEU A 14 9.59 20.84 9.70
C LEU A 14 8.51 20.66 8.62
N LEU A 15 7.95 21.76 8.09
CA LEU A 15 6.93 21.71 7.05
C LEU A 15 7.47 21.10 5.75
N PHE A 16 8.72 21.39 5.38
CA PHE A 16 9.39 20.81 4.21
C PHE A 16 9.48 19.29 4.33
N GLY A 17 9.89 18.79 5.51
CA GLY A 17 9.92 17.37 5.82
C GLY A 17 8.53 16.72 5.89
N LEU A 18 7.54 17.39 6.49
CA LEU A 18 6.15 16.91 6.51
C LEU A 18 5.57 16.80 5.10
N SER A 19 5.86 17.76 4.22
CA SER A 19 5.40 17.73 2.82
C SER A 19 6.01 16.56 2.04
N ALA A 20 7.28 16.22 2.29
CA ALA A 20 7.92 15.02 1.73
C ALA A 20 7.21 13.74 2.19
N GLY A 21 7.02 13.59 3.51
CA GLY A 21 6.37 12.43 4.11
C GLY A 21 4.93 12.24 3.64
N LEU A 22 4.16 13.33 3.55
CA LEU A 22 2.79 13.34 3.04
C LEU A 22 2.74 12.88 1.58
N ALA A 23 3.55 13.51 0.72
CA ALA A 23 3.57 13.20 -0.71
C ALA A 23 3.91 11.72 -0.92
N PHE A 24 4.97 11.23 -0.29
CA PHE A 24 5.36 9.83 -0.40
C PHE A 24 4.23 8.90 -0.01
N ALA A 25 3.60 9.12 1.16
CA ALA A 25 2.55 8.23 1.64
C ALA A 25 1.29 8.21 0.76
N VAL A 26 0.87 9.38 0.27
CA VAL A 26 -0.29 9.49 -0.64
C VAL A 26 -0.04 8.75 -1.93
N PHE A 27 1.13 8.93 -2.56
CA PHE A 27 1.40 8.33 -3.86
C PHE A 27 1.88 6.88 -3.78
N ALA A 28 2.51 6.46 -2.67
CA ALA A 28 2.87 5.06 -2.47
C ALA A 28 1.65 4.21 -2.10
N TRP A 29 0.80 4.64 -1.15
CA TRP A 29 -0.28 3.79 -0.61
C TRP A 29 -1.67 4.43 -0.63
N GLY A 30 -1.78 5.76 -0.68
CA GLY A 30 -3.08 6.44 -0.72
C GLY A 30 -3.88 6.10 -1.98
N VAL A 31 -3.24 6.16 -3.15
CA VAL A 31 -3.84 5.75 -4.43
C VAL A 31 -4.26 4.28 -4.41
N ASP A 32 -3.42 3.41 -3.83
CA ASP A 32 -3.72 1.99 -3.65
C ASP A 32 -5.00 1.78 -2.84
N GLY A 33 -5.11 2.44 -1.68
CA GLY A 33 -6.28 2.37 -0.82
C GLY A 33 -7.56 2.87 -1.48
N LEU A 34 -7.51 3.98 -2.22
CA LEU A 34 -8.67 4.51 -2.94
C LEU A 34 -9.17 3.54 -4.01
N VAL A 35 -8.27 3.00 -4.83
CA VAL A 35 -8.63 2.06 -5.91
C VAL A 35 -9.14 0.74 -5.32
N LEU A 36 -8.53 0.24 -4.25
CA LEU A 36 -9.03 -0.95 -3.55
C LEU A 36 -10.41 -0.70 -2.94
N ALA A 37 -10.66 0.46 -2.34
CA ALA A 37 -11.98 0.80 -1.80
C ALA A 37 -13.06 0.81 -2.89
N SER A 38 -12.75 1.31 -4.09
CA SER A 38 -13.68 1.25 -5.23
C SER A 38 -13.88 -0.15 -5.80
N ALA A 39 -12.93 -1.07 -5.60
CA ALA A 39 -12.98 -2.45 -6.09
C ALA A 39 -13.37 -3.44 -4.98
N HIS A 40 -14.20 -3.02 -4.02
CA HIS A 40 -14.67 -3.83 -2.88
C HIS A 40 -13.53 -4.51 -2.08
N GLY A 41 -12.35 -3.90 -2.05
CA GLY A 41 -11.19 -4.40 -1.33
C GLY A 41 -11.38 -4.36 0.18
N ALA A 42 -10.98 -5.41 0.88
CA ALA A 42 -10.98 -5.47 2.32
C ALA A 42 -9.82 -4.64 2.91
N TYR A 43 -10.09 -3.94 4.00
CA TYR A 43 -9.11 -3.15 4.75
C TYR A 43 -8.22 -2.22 3.88
N PRO A 44 -8.77 -1.42 2.96
CA PRO A 44 -7.99 -0.63 2.00
C PRO A 44 -7.09 0.41 2.68
N TRP A 45 -7.43 0.80 3.91
CA TRP A 45 -6.72 1.79 4.72
C TRP A 45 -5.47 1.25 5.43
N VAL A 46 -5.31 -0.09 5.53
CA VAL A 46 -4.33 -0.73 6.43
C VAL A 46 -2.88 -0.38 6.10
N LYS A 47 -2.58 -0.13 4.83
CA LYS A 47 -1.27 0.32 4.37
C LYS A 47 -1.15 1.84 4.47
N PHE A 48 -2.20 2.56 4.10
CA PHE A 48 -2.13 4.02 3.99
C PHE A 48 -1.97 4.70 5.36
N ILE A 49 -2.77 4.33 6.37
CA ILE A 49 -2.78 5.05 7.65
C ILE A 49 -1.44 4.94 8.40
N PRO A 50 -0.87 3.74 8.64
CA PRO A 50 0.42 3.65 9.31
C PRO A 50 1.56 4.24 8.46
N GLY A 51 1.49 4.03 7.14
CA GLY A 51 2.45 4.61 6.19
C GLY A 51 2.49 6.13 6.26
N LEU A 52 1.32 6.77 6.32
CA LEU A 52 1.16 8.22 6.48
C LEU A 52 1.78 8.72 7.78
N PHE A 53 1.43 8.12 8.92
CA PHE A 53 1.96 8.56 10.22
C PHE A 53 3.47 8.43 10.30
N ILE A 54 4.03 7.28 9.90
CA ILE A 54 5.48 7.05 9.96
C ILE A 54 6.22 7.99 9.01
N SER A 55 5.69 8.22 7.81
CA SER A 55 6.32 9.09 6.82
C SER A 55 6.27 10.56 7.24
N LEU A 56 5.16 11.03 7.80
CA LEU A 56 5.02 12.39 8.35
C LEU A 56 5.99 12.62 9.52
N ILE A 57 6.00 11.71 10.49
CA ILE A 57 6.88 11.84 11.67
C ILE A 57 8.34 11.79 11.24
N GLY A 58 8.73 10.81 10.42
CA GLY A 58 10.09 10.67 9.92
C GLY A 58 10.55 11.88 9.11
N GLY A 59 9.74 12.31 8.15
CA GLY A 59 10.05 13.45 7.29
C GLY A 59 10.14 14.75 8.10
N GLY A 60 9.14 15.01 8.95
CA GLY A 60 9.11 16.19 9.82
C GLY A 60 10.30 16.27 10.77
N LEU A 61 10.67 15.14 11.40
CA LEU A 61 11.86 15.08 12.27
C LEU A 61 13.14 15.37 11.49
N VAL A 62 13.30 14.79 10.30
CA VAL A 62 14.48 14.99 9.45
C VAL A 62 14.58 16.45 9.04
N GLY A 63 13.52 17.03 8.48
CA GLY A 63 13.55 18.43 8.03
C GLY A 63 13.71 19.45 9.17
N TRP A 64 13.22 19.14 10.37
CA TRP A 64 13.48 19.97 11.54
C TRP A 64 14.94 19.85 12.04
N LEU A 65 15.48 18.63 12.14
CA LEU A 65 16.82 18.37 12.65
C LEU A 65 17.91 18.91 11.73
N THR A 66 17.75 18.79 10.42
CA THR A 66 18.71 19.26 9.41
C THR A 66 18.93 20.78 9.52
N ILE A 67 17.85 21.56 9.67
CA ILE A 67 17.89 23.00 9.89
C ILE A 67 18.49 23.35 11.27
N ARG A 68 18.18 22.55 12.30
CA ARG A 68 18.68 22.78 13.65
C ARG A 68 20.19 22.55 13.77
N LEU A 69 20.72 21.51 13.12
CA LEU A 69 22.12 21.10 13.25
C LEU A 69 23.06 21.90 12.34
N GLN A 70 22.56 22.48 11.24
CA GLN A 70 23.32 23.33 10.31
C GLN A 70 24.62 22.70 9.75
N ASN A 71 24.76 21.37 9.85
CA ASN A 71 25.92 20.64 9.37
C ASN A 71 25.57 19.94 8.04
N PRO A 72 26.28 20.22 6.94
CA PRO A 72 25.95 19.69 5.63
C PRO A 72 26.06 18.17 5.55
N VAL A 73 27.02 17.56 6.25
CA VAL A 73 27.21 16.10 6.26
C VAL A 73 26.10 15.42 7.04
N LEU A 74 25.80 15.90 8.26
CA LEU A 74 24.70 15.36 9.06
C LEU A 74 23.35 15.48 8.33
N ARG A 75 23.14 16.57 7.59
CA ARG A 75 21.94 16.75 6.78
C ARG A 75 21.79 15.65 5.72
N LEU A 76 22.84 15.36 4.96
CA LEU A 76 22.81 14.28 3.97
C LEU A 76 22.60 12.92 4.62
N LEU A 77 23.24 12.67 5.77
CA LEU A 77 23.05 11.43 6.53
C LEU A 77 21.61 11.26 7.04
N LEU A 78 20.98 12.34 7.51
CA LEU A 78 19.59 12.31 7.98
C LEU A 78 18.60 12.05 6.85
N TRP A 79 18.76 12.71 5.70
CA TRP A 79 17.94 12.45 4.51
C TRP A 79 18.16 11.05 3.93
N PHE A 80 19.40 10.55 3.97
CA PHE A 80 19.68 9.16 3.60
C PHE A 80 19.06 8.15 4.57
N ALA A 81 19.11 8.42 5.88
CA ALA A 81 18.42 7.60 6.89
C ALA A 81 16.90 7.60 6.68
N PHE A 82 16.33 8.74 6.28
CA PHE A 82 14.92 8.82 5.89
C PHE A 82 14.62 7.96 4.66
N ALA A 83 15.50 7.96 3.65
CA ALA A 83 15.36 7.09 2.49
C ALA A 83 15.38 5.60 2.87
N LEU A 84 16.26 5.19 3.79
CA LEU A 84 16.30 3.82 4.32
C LEU A 84 15.00 3.47 5.05
N LEU A 85 14.45 4.39 5.85
CA LEU A 85 13.17 4.21 6.52
C LEU A 85 12.04 3.97 5.52
N LEU A 86 11.88 4.85 4.52
CA LEU A 86 10.83 4.74 3.51
C LEU A 86 10.99 3.49 2.63
N SER A 87 12.23 3.16 2.25
CA SER A 87 12.56 1.95 1.50
C SER A 87 12.17 0.68 2.27
N LYS A 88 12.47 0.61 3.57
CA LYS A 88 12.04 -0.51 4.40
C LYS A 88 10.52 -0.55 4.55
N LEU A 89 9.90 0.61 4.72
CA LEU A 89 8.48 0.74 4.98
C LEU A 89 7.62 0.23 3.81
N PHE A 90 7.99 0.51 2.55
CA PHE A 90 7.13 0.13 1.42
C PHE A 90 6.99 -1.38 1.18
N LEU A 91 7.97 -2.19 1.59
CA LEU A 91 7.83 -3.65 1.56
C LEU A 91 7.36 -4.22 2.89
N TRP A 92 7.89 -3.72 4.01
CA TRP A 92 7.51 -4.24 5.32
C TRP A 92 6.03 -4.03 5.62
N LEU A 93 5.49 -2.88 5.21
CA LEU A 93 4.12 -2.51 5.53
C LEU A 93 3.07 -3.42 4.84
N PRO A 94 3.12 -3.69 3.53
CA PRO A 94 2.14 -4.56 2.89
C PRO A 94 2.35 -6.05 3.21
N ILE A 95 3.60 -6.48 3.42
CA ILE A 95 3.95 -7.92 3.54
C ILE A 95 3.82 -8.42 4.98
N LYS A 96 4.22 -7.61 5.96
CA LYS A 96 4.23 -8.04 7.38
C LYS A 96 3.21 -7.28 8.22
N ALA A 97 3.26 -5.96 8.18
CA ALA A 97 2.41 -5.16 9.06
C ALA A 97 0.92 -5.26 8.69
N ALA A 98 0.58 -5.27 7.40
CA ALA A 98 -0.81 -5.31 6.97
C ALA A 98 -1.52 -6.60 7.43
N PRO A 99 -0.98 -7.82 7.21
CA PRO A 99 -1.55 -9.04 7.80
C PRO A 99 -1.73 -8.98 9.33
N GLU A 100 -0.73 -8.50 10.06
CA GLU A 100 -0.79 -8.39 11.53
C GLU A 100 -1.88 -7.42 11.98
N ILE A 101 -1.98 -6.24 11.35
CA ILE A 101 -3.02 -5.25 11.66
C ILE A 101 -4.40 -5.79 11.31
N ILE A 102 -4.55 -6.49 10.17
CA ILE A 102 -5.81 -7.14 9.80
C ILE A 102 -6.18 -8.20 10.84
N GLY A 103 -5.21 -8.96 11.35
CA GLY A 103 -5.40 -9.95 12.41
C GLY A 103 -6.10 -9.38 13.64
N TRP A 104 -5.81 -8.14 14.03
CA TRP A 104 -6.48 -7.50 15.18
C TRP A 104 -7.99 -7.29 14.99
N PHE A 105 -8.49 -7.27 13.75
CA PHE A 105 -9.92 -7.13 13.43
C PHE A 105 -10.55 -8.45 12.98
N ASP A 106 -9.78 -9.30 12.32
CA ASP A 106 -10.17 -10.62 11.83
C ASP A 106 -8.98 -11.58 11.97
N ASP A 107 -8.88 -12.20 13.16
CA ASP A 107 -7.79 -13.13 13.51
C ASP A 107 -7.64 -14.26 12.47
N TYR A 108 -8.75 -14.71 11.91
CA TYR A 108 -8.79 -15.78 10.91
C TYR A 108 -8.12 -15.33 9.62
N LEU A 109 -8.51 -14.16 9.13
CA LEU A 109 -7.93 -13.59 7.93
C LEU A 109 -6.46 -13.24 8.14
N GLY A 110 -6.09 -12.58 9.24
CA GLY A 110 -4.70 -12.22 9.54
C GLY A 110 -3.75 -13.41 9.56
N ASN A 111 -4.14 -14.52 10.19
CA ASN A 111 -3.33 -15.75 10.24
C ASN A 111 -3.24 -16.47 8.89
N PHE A 112 -4.25 -16.32 8.03
CA PHE A 112 -4.26 -16.90 6.70
C PHE A 112 -3.37 -16.14 5.71
N LEU A 113 -3.26 -14.81 5.87
CA LEU A 113 -2.43 -13.94 5.04
C LEU A 113 -0.95 -14.12 5.38
N ASN A 114 -0.29 -15.07 4.72
CA ASN A 114 1.15 -15.26 4.82
C ASN A 114 1.80 -15.05 3.45
N TYR A 115 2.47 -13.92 3.29
CA TYR A 115 3.18 -13.58 2.06
C TYR A 115 4.65 -14.01 2.16
N PRO A 116 5.07 -15.06 1.43
CA PRO A 116 6.46 -15.51 1.47
C PRO A 116 7.40 -14.43 0.93
N LEU A 117 8.51 -14.17 1.62
CA LEU A 117 9.59 -13.33 1.09
C LEU A 117 10.43 -14.15 0.10
N TYR A 118 10.15 -14.00 -1.19
CA TYR A 118 11.03 -14.41 -2.29
C TYR A 118 12.34 -13.62 -2.36
N SER A 119 13.37 -14.21 -2.96
CA SER A 119 14.67 -13.54 -3.21
C SER A 119 14.55 -12.26 -4.02
N ASP A 120 13.56 -12.19 -4.91
CA ASP A 120 13.33 -11.05 -5.82
C ASP A 120 12.83 -9.80 -5.09
N PHE A 121 12.29 -9.93 -3.87
CA PHE A 121 11.99 -8.77 -3.04
C PHE A 121 13.24 -7.94 -2.74
N ASN A 122 14.41 -8.56 -2.66
CA ASN A 122 15.66 -7.81 -2.51
C ASN A 122 15.91 -6.92 -3.74
N HIS A 123 15.65 -7.40 -4.96
CA HIS A 123 15.81 -6.60 -6.18
C HIS A 123 14.82 -5.43 -6.22
N ILE A 124 13.55 -5.67 -5.92
CA ILE A 124 12.52 -4.62 -5.81
C ILE A 124 12.89 -3.61 -4.72
N GLN A 125 13.35 -4.08 -3.56
CA GLN A 125 13.78 -3.22 -2.46
C GLN A 125 14.94 -2.32 -2.87
N TRP A 126 15.95 -2.88 -3.55
CA TRP A 126 17.12 -2.13 -4.01
C TRP A 126 16.77 -1.07 -5.05
N ILE A 127 15.93 -1.41 -6.04
CA ILE A 127 15.47 -0.44 -7.05
C ILE A 127 14.69 0.69 -6.38
N GLY A 128 13.73 0.35 -5.51
CA GLY A 128 12.96 1.33 -4.75
C GLY A 128 13.85 2.20 -3.85
N PHE A 129 14.81 1.59 -3.15
CA PHE A 129 15.79 2.28 -2.33
C PHE A 129 16.60 3.29 -3.15
N THR A 130 17.16 2.90 -4.29
CA THR A 130 17.98 3.77 -5.12
C THR A 130 17.20 5.03 -5.52
N VAL A 131 15.95 4.88 -5.98
CA VAL A 131 15.12 6.02 -6.38
C VAL A 131 14.81 6.94 -5.19
N ILE A 132 14.37 6.37 -4.06
CA ILE A 132 14.06 7.14 -2.85
C ILE A 132 15.32 7.86 -2.33
N ALA A 133 16.48 7.18 -2.33
CA ALA A 133 17.73 7.73 -1.83
C ALA A 133 18.22 8.89 -2.70
N LEU A 134 18.17 8.76 -4.03
CA LEU A 134 18.52 9.85 -4.94
C LEU A 134 17.64 11.08 -4.70
N ILE A 135 16.32 10.89 -4.62
CA ILE A 135 15.36 11.97 -4.37
C ILE A 135 15.59 12.61 -2.99
N SER A 136 15.80 11.79 -1.95
CA SER A 136 16.03 12.27 -0.58
C SER A 136 17.34 13.06 -0.46
N ILE A 137 18.41 12.60 -1.11
CA ILE A 137 19.70 13.32 -1.15
C ILE A 137 19.53 14.66 -1.87
N LEU A 138 18.81 14.72 -2.99
CA LEU A 138 18.52 15.97 -3.69
C LEU A 138 17.75 16.94 -2.79
N CYS A 139 16.71 16.48 -2.09
CA CYS A 139 16.01 17.28 -1.08
C CYS A 139 16.96 17.77 0.01
N GLY A 140 17.83 16.91 0.54
CA GLY A 140 18.81 17.28 1.56
C GLY A 140 19.82 18.32 1.08
N LEU A 141 20.25 18.28 -0.18
CA LEU A 141 21.12 19.31 -0.76
C LEU A 141 20.41 20.66 -0.85
N LEU A 142 19.16 20.66 -1.34
CA LEU A 142 18.38 21.86 -1.64
C LEU A 142 17.73 22.51 -0.41
N GLU A 143 17.45 21.75 0.65
CA GLU A 143 16.64 22.20 1.79
C GLU A 143 17.12 23.52 2.39
N ASN A 144 18.38 23.63 2.82
CA ASN A 144 18.89 24.87 3.41
C ASN A 144 18.79 26.04 2.43
N LEU A 145 19.14 25.82 1.16
CA LEU A 145 19.09 26.87 0.14
C LEU A 145 17.66 27.43 -0.01
N LEU A 146 16.69 26.52 -0.17
CA LEU A 146 15.29 26.89 -0.37
C LEU A 146 14.68 27.52 0.90
N VAL A 147 15.02 27.00 2.08
CA VAL A 147 14.57 27.55 3.37
C VAL A 147 15.14 28.95 3.59
N GLU A 148 16.41 29.19 3.27
CA GLU A 148 17.01 30.52 3.40
C GLU A 148 16.40 31.52 2.43
N GLN A 149 16.24 31.13 1.16
CA GLN A 149 15.57 31.97 0.16
C GLN A 149 14.13 32.33 0.58
N ALA A 150 13.39 31.37 1.13
CA ALA A 150 12.02 31.60 1.60
C ALA A 150 11.95 32.57 2.78
N ILE A 151 12.93 32.56 3.68
CA ILE A 151 12.95 33.40 4.88
C ILE A 151 13.39 34.84 4.58
N PHE A 152 14.30 35.03 3.62
CA PHE A 152 14.81 36.35 3.22
C PHE A 152 14.01 36.99 2.08
N SER A 153 13.02 36.29 1.53
CA SER A 153 12.06 36.85 0.59
C SER A 153 11.18 37.93 1.23
N ALA A 154 10.80 38.92 0.42
CA ALA A 154 9.86 39.97 0.80
C ALA A 154 8.40 39.48 0.97
N SER A 155 8.05 38.31 0.40
CA SER A 155 6.68 37.77 0.43
C SER A 155 6.55 36.58 1.39
N SER A 156 5.52 36.62 2.24
CA SER A 156 5.14 35.48 3.09
C SER A 156 4.77 34.22 2.31
N PHE A 157 4.35 34.36 1.03
CA PHE A 157 4.02 33.23 0.17
C PHE A 157 5.25 32.42 -0.28
N SER A 158 6.46 32.96 -0.14
CA SER A 158 7.68 32.27 -0.55
C SER A 158 8.00 31.01 0.26
N VAL A 159 7.33 30.79 1.40
CA VAL A 159 7.38 29.52 2.13
C VAL A 159 6.72 28.38 1.34
N ALA A 160 5.77 28.65 0.45
CA ALA A 160 5.11 27.59 -0.33
C ALA A 160 6.07 26.90 -1.32
N VAL A 161 7.04 27.65 -1.87
CA VAL A 161 7.98 27.14 -2.87
C VAL A 161 8.78 25.92 -2.38
N PRO A 162 9.49 25.97 -1.23
CA PRO A 162 10.18 24.80 -0.70
C PRO A 162 9.24 23.61 -0.48
N LEU A 163 8.02 23.84 0.03
CA LEU A 163 7.05 22.78 0.29
C LEU A 163 6.59 22.09 -1.01
N ILE A 164 6.32 22.88 -2.06
CA ILE A 164 5.92 22.35 -3.37
C ILE A 164 7.05 21.53 -3.99
N ILE A 165 8.30 22.02 -3.93
CA ILE A 165 9.45 21.29 -4.48
C ILE A 165 9.62 19.94 -3.76
N SER A 166 9.60 19.95 -2.43
CA SER A 166 9.65 18.73 -1.61
C SER A 166 8.52 17.77 -1.95
N PHE A 167 7.29 18.28 -2.06
CA PHE A 167 6.11 17.50 -2.41
C PHE A 167 6.25 16.85 -3.79
N VAL A 168 6.68 17.59 -4.82
CA VAL A 168 6.83 17.06 -6.19
C VAL A 168 7.90 15.97 -6.24
N PHE A 169 9.02 16.17 -5.54
CA PHE A 169 10.10 15.19 -5.48
C PHE A 169 9.65 13.88 -4.84
N PHE A 170 8.96 13.95 -3.71
CA PHE A 170 8.45 12.76 -3.04
C PHE A 170 7.18 12.17 -3.66
N CYS A 171 6.44 12.94 -4.45
CA CYS A 171 5.41 12.43 -5.35
C CYS A 171 6.02 11.50 -6.39
N LEU A 172 7.14 11.88 -7.01
CA LEU A 172 7.87 11.01 -7.94
C LEU A 172 8.32 9.71 -7.24
N ALA A 173 8.91 9.82 -6.06
CA ALA A 173 9.33 8.66 -5.28
C ALA A 173 8.15 7.72 -4.97
N GLY A 174 7.03 8.27 -4.47
CA GLY A 174 5.84 7.49 -4.14
C GLY A 174 5.22 6.80 -5.36
N ASN A 175 5.13 7.50 -6.50
CA ASN A 175 4.61 6.92 -7.75
C ASN A 175 5.50 5.78 -8.28
N THR A 176 6.82 5.91 -8.17
CA THR A 176 7.73 4.82 -8.54
C THR A 176 7.47 3.59 -7.69
N ILE A 177 7.27 3.76 -6.38
CA ILE A 177 6.94 2.66 -5.48
C ILE A 177 5.58 2.04 -5.79
N ASP A 178 4.55 2.84 -6.11
CA ASP A 178 3.27 2.31 -6.57
C ASP A 178 3.45 1.45 -7.83
N GLY A 179 4.14 1.97 -8.85
CA GLY A 179 4.35 1.25 -10.11
C GLY A 179 5.21 -0.02 -9.95
N LEU A 180 6.21 0.02 -9.06
CA LEU A 180 7.13 -1.08 -8.83
C LEU A 180 6.48 -2.24 -8.07
N TYR A 181 5.56 -1.95 -7.14
CA TYR A 181 5.01 -2.95 -6.24
C TYR A 181 3.49 -2.88 -6.07
N ASN A 182 2.95 -1.79 -5.50
CA ASN A 182 1.54 -1.76 -5.06
C ASN A 182 0.56 -1.98 -6.22
N ARG A 183 0.86 -1.43 -7.41
CA ARG A 183 0.05 -1.62 -8.61
C ARG A 183 0.04 -3.08 -9.07
N GLN A 184 1.17 -3.76 -9.00
CA GLN A 184 1.29 -5.16 -9.45
C GLN A 184 0.42 -6.10 -8.62
N ILE A 185 0.29 -5.83 -7.32
CA ILE A 185 -0.56 -6.64 -6.42
C ILE A 185 -2.02 -6.18 -6.40
N ARG A 186 -2.29 -4.91 -6.75
CA ARG A 186 -3.63 -4.33 -6.78
C ARG A 186 -4.43 -4.68 -8.04
N GLN A 187 -3.80 -4.66 -9.20
CA GLN A 187 -4.47 -4.92 -10.48
C GLN A 187 -5.20 -6.28 -10.57
N PRO A 188 -4.69 -7.38 -10.01
CA PRO A 188 -5.43 -8.65 -9.93
C PRO A 188 -6.74 -8.53 -9.16
N ILE A 189 -6.77 -7.78 -8.07
CA ILE A 189 -7.97 -7.58 -7.25
C ILE A 189 -9.01 -6.81 -8.06
N VAL A 190 -8.59 -5.75 -8.74
CA VAL A 190 -9.45 -4.96 -9.63
C VAL A 190 -9.99 -5.83 -10.77
N ALA A 191 -9.14 -6.64 -11.42
CA ALA A 191 -9.58 -7.52 -12.51
C ALA A 191 -10.60 -8.57 -12.06
N VAL A 192 -10.45 -9.12 -10.85
CA VAL A 192 -11.44 -10.04 -10.27
C VAL A 192 -12.74 -9.31 -9.94
N ASP A 193 -12.68 -8.11 -9.37
CA ASP A 193 -13.86 -7.30 -9.06
C ASP A 193 -14.64 -6.93 -10.34
N GLU A 194 -13.94 -6.47 -11.38
CA GLU A 194 -14.50 -6.13 -12.69
C GLU A 194 -15.16 -7.34 -13.36
N LEU A 195 -14.53 -8.51 -13.30
CA LEU A 195 -15.11 -9.75 -13.82
C LEU A 195 -16.39 -10.13 -13.07
N ILE A 196 -16.38 -10.08 -11.74
CA ILE A 196 -17.57 -10.40 -10.94
C ILE A 196 -18.68 -9.39 -11.25
N GLN A 197 -18.37 -8.10 -11.30
CA GLN A 197 -19.34 -7.07 -11.64
C GLN A 197 -19.93 -7.29 -13.03
N PHE A 198 -19.10 -7.56 -14.03
CA PHE A 198 -19.55 -7.85 -15.39
C PHE A 198 -20.45 -9.09 -15.45
N ALA A 199 -20.13 -10.14 -14.69
CA ALA A 199 -20.93 -11.35 -14.63
C ALA A 199 -22.30 -11.12 -13.95
N VAL A 200 -22.37 -10.25 -12.94
CA VAL A 200 -23.62 -9.83 -12.28
C VAL A 200 -24.48 -9.01 -13.24
N ASP A 201 -23.90 -8.01 -13.88
CA ASP A 201 -24.59 -7.06 -14.77
C ASP A 201 -25.15 -7.72 -16.06
N ASN A 202 -24.69 -8.93 -16.38
CA ASN A 202 -25.07 -9.71 -17.55
C ASN A 202 -25.62 -11.10 -17.20
N SER A 203 -25.98 -11.35 -15.95
CA SER A 203 -26.50 -12.64 -15.49
C SER A 203 -27.74 -13.13 -16.25
N ASP A 204 -28.60 -12.20 -16.67
CA ASP A 204 -29.85 -12.45 -17.41
C ASP A 204 -29.78 -12.10 -18.91
N LYS A 205 -28.58 -11.76 -19.42
CA LYS A 205 -28.39 -11.32 -20.81
C LYS A 205 -27.63 -12.37 -21.61
N GLU A 206 -27.98 -12.52 -22.89
CA GLU A 206 -27.16 -13.30 -23.81
C GLU A 206 -25.87 -12.54 -24.12
N VAL A 207 -24.75 -13.01 -23.58
CA VAL A 207 -23.42 -12.49 -23.88
C VAL A 207 -22.87 -13.22 -25.10
N SER A 208 -22.39 -12.48 -26.10
CA SER A 208 -21.78 -13.08 -27.30
C SER A 208 -20.57 -13.96 -26.92
N SER A 209 -20.30 -15.00 -27.70
CA SER A 209 -19.14 -15.87 -27.42
C SER A 209 -17.81 -15.12 -27.44
N GLU A 210 -17.71 -14.06 -28.22
CA GLU A 210 -16.53 -13.20 -28.29
C GLU A 210 -16.34 -12.42 -26.99
N MET A 211 -17.39 -11.74 -26.53
CA MET A 211 -17.37 -10.98 -25.27
C MET A 211 -17.15 -11.88 -24.05
N SER A 212 -17.78 -13.06 -24.03
CA SER A 212 -17.60 -14.06 -22.97
C SER A 212 -16.15 -14.54 -22.84
N ARG A 213 -15.46 -14.73 -23.97
CA ARG A 213 -14.04 -15.08 -23.99
C ARG A 213 -13.16 -13.91 -23.59
N ALA A 214 -13.42 -12.71 -24.12
CA ALA A 214 -12.65 -11.50 -23.81
C ALA A 214 -12.70 -11.17 -22.31
N MET A 215 -13.87 -11.32 -21.68
CA MET A 215 -14.04 -11.09 -20.25
C MET A 215 -13.72 -12.31 -19.38
N HIS A 216 -13.29 -13.44 -19.95
CA HIS A 216 -13.03 -14.67 -19.20
C HIS A 216 -14.20 -15.15 -18.32
N LEU A 217 -15.45 -14.98 -18.76
CA LEU A 217 -16.65 -15.32 -17.98
C LEU A 217 -16.69 -16.79 -17.52
N ALA A 218 -16.02 -17.69 -18.24
CA ALA A 218 -15.90 -19.09 -17.83
C ALA A 218 -15.25 -19.27 -16.46
N ALA A 219 -14.39 -18.33 -16.03
CA ALA A 219 -13.66 -18.41 -14.76
C ALA A 219 -14.60 -18.36 -13.53
N VAL A 220 -15.77 -17.72 -13.64
CA VAL A 220 -16.73 -17.58 -12.53
C VAL A 220 -17.89 -18.58 -12.59
N LYS A 221 -17.91 -19.49 -13.57
CA LYS A 221 -19.02 -20.42 -13.79
C LYS A 221 -19.33 -21.30 -12.57
N THR A 222 -18.30 -21.71 -11.84
CA THR A 222 -18.34 -22.56 -10.65
C THR A 222 -18.90 -21.86 -9.41
N ILE A 223 -18.97 -20.52 -9.42
CA ILE A 223 -19.41 -19.70 -8.28
C ILE A 223 -20.67 -18.89 -8.61
N LYS A 224 -21.39 -19.26 -9.68
CA LYS A 224 -22.53 -18.50 -10.21
C LYS A 224 -23.58 -18.17 -9.14
N GLU A 225 -23.80 -19.08 -8.20
CA GLU A 225 -24.76 -18.93 -7.10
C GLU A 225 -24.36 -17.84 -6.07
N PHE A 226 -23.08 -17.50 -5.96
CA PHE A 226 -22.58 -16.49 -5.02
C PHE A 226 -22.48 -15.09 -5.63
N LEU A 227 -22.42 -14.97 -6.96
CA LEU A 227 -22.23 -13.69 -7.65
C LEU A 227 -23.20 -12.58 -7.23
N PRO A 228 -24.50 -12.86 -6.95
CA PRO A 228 -25.43 -11.81 -6.52
C PRO A 228 -25.19 -11.28 -5.10
N LEU A 229 -24.36 -11.95 -4.29
CA LEU A 229 -24.12 -11.59 -2.90
C LEU A 229 -23.10 -10.45 -2.79
N GLU A 230 -23.18 -9.69 -1.70
CA GLU A 230 -22.14 -8.70 -1.38
C GLU A 230 -20.78 -9.37 -1.23
N ARG A 231 -19.77 -8.73 -1.82
CA ARG A 231 -18.41 -9.24 -1.92
C ARG A 231 -17.41 -8.32 -1.24
N THR A 232 -16.37 -8.93 -0.66
CA THR A 232 -15.15 -8.22 -0.28
C THR A 232 -13.94 -8.99 -0.76
N LEU A 233 -12.96 -8.31 -1.35
CA LEU A 233 -11.80 -8.93 -2.00
C LEU A 233 -10.51 -8.63 -1.25
N ILE A 234 -9.60 -9.59 -1.18
CA ILE A 234 -8.28 -9.39 -0.60
C ILE A 234 -7.25 -10.25 -1.32
N LEU A 235 -6.01 -9.76 -1.41
CA LEU A 235 -4.89 -10.58 -1.84
C LEU A 235 -4.71 -11.73 -0.86
N SER A 236 -4.60 -12.98 -1.33
CA SER A 236 -4.37 -14.14 -0.47
C SER A 236 -2.98 -14.72 -0.64
N ASN A 237 -2.53 -14.88 -1.88
CA ASN A 237 -1.21 -15.42 -2.16
C ASN A 237 -0.66 -14.82 -3.44
N TYR A 238 0.66 -14.82 -3.54
CA TYR A 238 1.40 -14.34 -4.70
C TYR A 238 2.51 -15.34 -5.01
N ASP A 239 2.45 -15.95 -6.19
CA ASP A 239 3.54 -16.76 -6.72
C ASP A 239 4.17 -16.03 -7.91
N GLN A 240 5.32 -15.42 -7.64
CA GLN A 240 6.04 -14.63 -8.63
C GLN A 240 6.60 -15.47 -9.78
N MET A 241 7.00 -16.73 -9.54
CA MET A 241 7.60 -17.57 -10.58
C MET A 241 6.62 -17.87 -11.71
N LEU A 242 5.34 -17.97 -11.37
CA LEU A 242 4.26 -18.27 -12.31
C LEU A 242 3.48 -17.02 -12.74
N GLY A 243 3.84 -15.84 -12.23
CA GLY A 243 3.05 -14.61 -12.41
C GLY A 243 1.62 -14.77 -11.90
N GLN A 244 1.42 -15.66 -10.93
CA GLN A 244 0.12 -16.10 -10.44
C GLN A 244 -0.21 -15.36 -9.15
N ILE A 245 -1.40 -14.76 -9.11
CA ILE A 245 -1.90 -14.04 -7.94
C ILE A 245 -3.26 -14.59 -7.56
N ASP A 246 -3.36 -15.08 -6.32
CA ASP A 246 -4.61 -15.58 -5.77
C ASP A 246 -5.31 -14.46 -4.99
N VAL A 247 -6.52 -14.13 -5.43
CA VAL A 247 -7.43 -13.18 -4.79
C VAL A 247 -8.52 -13.96 -4.07
N LEU A 248 -8.68 -13.67 -2.78
CA LEU A 248 -9.70 -14.25 -1.94
C LEU A 248 -10.91 -13.32 -1.89
N VAL A 249 -12.08 -13.86 -2.20
CA VAL A 249 -13.36 -13.16 -2.26
C VAL A 249 -14.29 -13.75 -1.21
N LYS A 250 -14.82 -12.89 -0.33
CA LYS A 250 -15.79 -13.26 0.68
C LYS A 250 -17.19 -12.85 0.20
N PHE A 251 -18.07 -13.82 -0.01
CA PHE A 251 -19.48 -13.63 -0.37
C PHE A 251 -20.37 -13.99 0.82
N ASN A 252 -20.84 -13.00 1.57
CA ASN A 252 -21.69 -13.19 2.76
C ASN A 252 -21.24 -14.36 3.68
N GLY A 253 -19.94 -14.47 3.94
CA GLY A 253 -19.34 -15.52 4.77
C GLY A 253 -18.73 -16.71 4.02
N ASN A 254 -19.06 -16.90 2.73
CA ASN A 254 -18.46 -17.95 1.89
C ASN A 254 -17.18 -17.46 1.24
N TRP A 255 -16.16 -18.31 1.19
CA TRP A 255 -14.85 -17.97 0.65
C TRP A 255 -14.63 -18.59 -0.73
N VAL A 256 -14.29 -17.73 -1.68
CA VAL A 256 -13.94 -18.10 -3.05
C VAL A 256 -12.52 -17.63 -3.32
N LYS A 257 -11.70 -18.49 -3.91
CA LYS A 257 -10.39 -18.11 -4.40
C LYS A 257 -10.42 -18.00 -5.92
N CYS A 258 -10.11 -16.80 -6.41
CA CYS A 258 -9.95 -16.49 -7.80
C CYS A 258 -8.46 -16.36 -8.12
N THR A 259 -7.97 -17.20 -9.02
CA THR A 259 -6.58 -17.21 -9.45
C THR A 259 -6.44 -16.37 -10.71
N THR A 260 -5.49 -15.45 -10.70
CA THR A 260 -5.13 -14.63 -11.86
C THR A 260 -3.71 -14.96 -12.33
N VAL A 261 -3.47 -14.83 -13.63
CA VAL A 261 -2.14 -14.94 -14.23
C VAL A 261 -1.95 -13.71 -15.10
N TYR A 262 -0.95 -12.87 -14.80
CA TYR A 262 -0.74 -11.57 -15.47
C TYR A 262 -2.02 -10.71 -15.54
N ASN A 263 -2.75 -10.57 -14.42
CA ASN A 263 -4.03 -9.85 -14.29
C ASN A 263 -5.22 -10.45 -15.05
N GLN A 264 -5.07 -11.60 -15.72
CA GLN A 264 -6.19 -12.31 -16.33
C GLN A 264 -6.74 -13.34 -15.35
N VAL A 265 -8.05 -13.28 -15.07
CA VAL A 265 -8.69 -14.25 -14.18
C VAL A 265 -8.82 -15.59 -14.90
N THR A 266 -8.20 -16.62 -14.34
CA THR A 266 -8.13 -17.96 -14.95
C THR A 266 -9.26 -18.86 -14.47
N PHE A 267 -9.48 -18.94 -13.16
CA PHE A 267 -10.58 -19.67 -12.56
C PHE A 267 -10.87 -19.15 -11.14
N CYS A 268 -12.13 -19.26 -10.74
CA CYS A 268 -12.56 -19.09 -9.36
C CYS A 268 -13.08 -20.42 -8.82
N LYS A 269 -12.83 -20.71 -7.55
CA LYS A 269 -13.37 -21.90 -6.89
C LYS A 269 -13.70 -21.62 -5.44
N LEU A 270 -14.74 -22.28 -4.95
CA LEU A 270 -15.00 -22.38 -3.52
C LEU A 270 -13.79 -22.99 -2.81
N VAL A 271 -13.46 -22.43 -1.65
CA VAL A 271 -12.40 -22.96 -0.79
C VAL A 271 -13.05 -23.51 0.47
N PHE A 272 -12.95 -24.82 0.68
CA PHE A 272 -13.46 -25.51 1.87
C PHE A 272 -12.49 -25.43 3.07
N ASP A 273 -11.22 -25.14 2.80
CA ASP A 273 -10.27 -24.64 3.77
C ASP A 273 -10.56 -23.15 3.98
N GLU A 274 -11.66 -22.85 4.67
CA GLU A 274 -11.84 -21.50 5.21
C GLU A 274 -10.59 -21.14 6.03
N PRO A 275 -10.32 -19.86 6.29
CA PRO A 275 -9.67 -19.49 7.54
C PRO A 275 -10.63 -19.92 8.67
N LYS A 276 -10.63 -21.22 9.03
CA LYS A 276 -11.65 -21.90 9.83
C LYS A 276 -11.51 -21.56 11.32
N ARG A 277 -12.67 -21.36 11.96
CA ARG A 277 -12.94 -21.52 13.40
C ARG A 277 -12.57 -22.93 13.91
N TYR A 278 -11.29 -23.28 14.00
CA TYR A 278 -10.89 -24.63 14.44
C TYR A 278 -10.66 -24.80 15.95
N TYR A 279 -10.93 -23.80 16.80
CA TYR A 279 -10.66 -23.93 18.25
C TYR A 279 -11.85 -23.77 19.21
N ALA A 280 -13.08 -23.53 18.73
CA ALA A 280 -14.22 -23.29 19.65
C ALA A 280 -15.24 -24.43 19.77
N LEU A 281 -15.26 -25.43 18.87
CA LEU A 281 -16.25 -26.52 18.93
C LEU A 281 -15.68 -27.89 19.33
N ASN A 282 -14.37 -28.10 19.19
CA ASN A 282 -13.76 -29.38 19.57
C ASN A 282 -13.52 -29.52 21.08
N SER A 283 -13.60 -28.46 21.90
CA SER A 283 -13.55 -28.64 23.36
C SER A 283 -14.89 -29.08 23.96
N VAL A 284 -16.02 -28.84 23.29
CA VAL A 284 -17.36 -29.15 23.84
C VAL A 284 -17.82 -30.56 23.49
N LEU A 285 -17.28 -31.18 22.43
CA LEU A 285 -17.66 -32.52 21.99
C LEU A 285 -16.80 -33.66 22.57
N PHE A 286 -15.62 -33.37 23.14
CA PHE A 286 -14.77 -34.40 23.77
C PHE A 286 -14.84 -34.41 25.30
N GLU A 287 -15.62 -33.52 25.93
CA GLU A 287 -15.79 -33.48 27.39
C GLU A 287 -17.07 -34.23 27.87
N ASN A 288 -17.93 -34.66 26.94
CA ASN A 288 -19.20 -35.33 27.26
C ASN A 288 -19.27 -36.83 26.92
N GLU A 289 -18.14 -37.47 26.61
CA GLU A 289 -18.07 -38.93 26.38
C GLU A 289 -17.30 -39.71 27.48
N ASN A 290 -16.99 -39.08 28.63
CA ASN A 290 -16.30 -39.75 29.74
C ASN A 290 -16.96 -39.51 31.13
N VAL A 291 -18.28 -39.73 31.24
CA VAL A 291 -18.95 -40.02 32.53
C VAL A 291 -19.96 -41.13 32.36
#